data_AF-A0A800CCA3-F1
#
_entry.id   AF-A0A800CCA3-F1
#
_cell.length_a   1.000
_cell.length_b   1.000
_cell.length_c   1.000
_cell.angle_alpha   90.00
_cell.angle_beta   90.00
_cell.angle_gamma   90.00
#
_symmetry.space_group_name_H-M   'P 1'
#
loop_
_entity.id
_entity.type
_entity.pdbx_description
1 polymer ?
#
loop_
_entity_poly.entity_id
_entity_poly.type
_entity_poly.pdbx_seq_one_letter_code
_entity_poly.pdbx_strand_id
1 'polypeptide(L)' 'VKDQFGVPTFVYQVSGEYAMHMAAVQNGWLDERAVVTESLICIKRSGADGVLTYFAKRVAQWLNEV' A
#
# COMPACT_ATOMS: atom_id res chain seq x y z
N VAL A 1 16.40 7.63 -5.01
CA VAL A 1 16.84 6.22 -5.03
C VAL A 1 16.59 5.59 -6.39
N LYS A 2 15.33 5.50 -6.85
CA LYS A 2 15.00 4.96 -8.18
C LYS A 2 15.81 5.62 -9.30
N ASP A 3 15.77 6.95 -9.39
CA ASP A 3 16.47 7.70 -10.45
C ASP A 3 18.00 7.59 -10.37
N GLN A 4 18.54 7.57 -9.15
CA GLN A 4 19.98 7.55 -8.93
C GLN A 4 20.63 6.22 -9.32
N PHE A 5 19.97 5.10 -9.02
CA PHE A 5 20.56 3.78 -9.17
C PHE A 5 20.00 2.99 -10.35
N GLY A 6 18.80 3.30 -10.85
CA GLY A 6 18.20 2.62 -11.99
C GLY A 6 17.86 1.14 -11.79
N VAL A 7 18.02 0.61 -10.57
CA VAL A 7 17.78 -0.80 -10.22
C VAL A 7 16.36 -1.03 -9.66
N PRO A 8 15.88 -2.28 -9.63
CA PRO A 8 14.64 -2.63 -8.95
C PRO A 8 14.64 -2.16 -7.48
N THR A 9 13.64 -1.38 -7.09
CA THR A 9 13.50 -0.81 -5.76
C THR A 9 12.19 -1.26 -5.14
N PHE A 10 12.27 -1.77 -3.92
CA PHE A 10 11.11 -2.21 -3.16
C PHE A 10 10.86 -1.28 -1.99
N VAL A 11 9.60 -1.06 -1.66
CA VAL A 11 9.18 -0.29 -0.49
C VAL A 11 8.47 -1.22 0.48
N TYR A 12 8.76 -1.09 1.77
CA TYR A 12 8.04 -1.78 2.82
C TYR A 12 7.08 -0.78 3.49
N GLN A 13 5.77 -1.00 3.30
CA GLN A 13 4.74 -0.37 4.13
C GLN A 13 4.71 -1.07 5.49
N VAL A 14 5.29 -0.42 6.51
CA VAL A 14 5.61 -1.10 7.77
C VAL A 14 4.37 -1.36 8.63
N SER A 15 4.55 -2.15 9.68
CA SER A 15 3.46 -2.56 10.58
C SER A 15 2.73 -1.38 11.23
N GLY A 16 3.44 -0.29 11.54
CA GLY A 16 2.85 0.94 12.06
C GLY A 16 1.89 1.62 11.08
N GLU A 17 2.25 1.69 9.80
CA GLU A 17 1.38 2.26 8.76
C GLU A 17 0.12 1.40 8.56
N TYR A 18 0.28 0.08 8.56
CA TYR A 18 -0.86 -0.85 8.55
C TYR A 18 -1.78 -0.62 9.76
N ALA A 19 -1.20 -0.54 10.97
CA ALA A 19 -1.96 -0.33 12.20
C ALA A 19 -2.69 1.02 12.20
N MET A 20 -2.05 2.08 11.68
CA MET A 20 -2.67 3.40 11.54
C MET A 20 -3.88 3.39 10.59
N HIS A 21 -3.73 2.78 9.41
CA HIS A 21 -4.85 2.63 8.48
C HIS A 21 -6.00 1.82 9.10
N MET A 22 -5.69 0.67 9.70
CA MET A 22 -6.71 -0.17 10.33
C MET A 22 -7.40 0.53 11.50
N ALA A 23 -6.68 1.29 12.32
CA ALA A 23 -7.28 2.06 13.40
C ALA A 23 -8.25 3.12 12.87
N ALA A 24 -7.87 3.87 11.83
CA ALA A 24 -8.76 4.87 11.23
C ALA A 24 -10.00 4.23 10.58
N VAL A 25 -9.82 3.10 9.88
CA VAL A 25 -10.92 2.32 9.28
C VAL A 25 -11.87 1.78 10.34
N GLN A 26 -11.34 1.20 11.42
CA GLN A 26 -12.15 0.64 12.51
C GLN A 26 -12.94 1.70 13.28
N ASN A 27 -12.42 2.93 13.35
CA ASN A 27 -13.15 4.06 13.92
C ASN A 27 -14.09 4.75 12.91
N GLY A 28 -14.20 4.24 11.68
CA GLY A 28 -15.06 4.80 10.63
C GLY A 28 -14.59 6.15 10.08
N TRP A 29 -13.32 6.52 10.31
CA TRP A 29 -12.77 7.79 9.83
C TRP A 29 -12.38 7.76 8.36
N LEU A 30 -12.04 6.58 7.85
CA LEU A 30 -11.61 6.38 6.46
C LEU A 30 -12.27 5.12 5.88
N ASP A 31 -12.60 5.18 4.59
CA ASP A 31 -12.97 3.99 3.82
C ASP A 31 -11.75 3.10 3.59
N GLU A 32 -11.90 1.81 3.89
CA GLU A 32 -10.79 0.86 3.87
C GLU A 32 -10.22 0.66 2.47
N ARG A 33 -11.09 0.41 1.48
CA ARG A 33 -10.66 0.09 0.12
C ARG A 33 -9.99 1.30 -0.51
N ALA A 34 -10.56 2.50 -0.31
CA ALA A 34 -10.01 3.75 -0.80
C ALA A 34 -8.64 4.06 -0.18
N VAL A 35 -8.51 4.08 1.15
CA VAL A 35 -7.25 4.48 1.80
C VAL A 35 -6.12 3.50 1.51
N VAL A 36 -6.39 2.20 1.53
CA VAL A 36 -5.38 1.18 1.27
C VAL A 36 -4.93 1.23 -0.19
N THR A 37 -5.87 1.37 -1.13
CA THR A 37 -5.54 1.43 -2.56
C THR A 37 -4.75 2.70 -2.89
N GLU A 38 -5.16 3.86 -2.36
CA GLU A 38 -4.45 5.13 -2.57
C GLU A 38 -3.02 5.06 -2.02
N SER A 39 -2.83 4.48 -0.83
CA SER A 39 -1.52 4.30 -0.22
C SER A 39 -0.57 3.47 -1.12
N LEU A 40 -1.05 2.36 -1.67
CA LEU A 40 -0.26 1.53 -2.58
C LEU A 40 -0.01 2.20 -3.93
N ILE A 41 -0.98 2.95 -4.47
CA ILE A 41 -0.79 3.75 -5.69
C ILE A 41 0.28 4.82 -5.45
N CYS A 42 0.27 5.50 -4.30
CA CYS A 42 1.30 6.48 -3.93
C CYS A 42 2.69 5.84 -3.90
N ILE A 43 2.82 4.64 -3.31
CA ILE A 43 4.09 3.91 -3.29
C ILE A 43 4.51 3.50 -4.70
N LYS A 44 3.60 3.01 -5.54
CA LYS A 44 3.93 2.69 -6.93
C LYS A 44 4.40 3.93 -7.70
N ARG A 45 3.70 5.05 -7.50
CA ARG A 45 3.99 6.36 -8.13
C ARG A 45 5.34 6.93 -7.69
N SER A 46 5.83 6.61 -6.50
CA SER A 46 7.17 7.05 -6.05
C SER A 46 8.33 6.36 -6.77
N GLY A 47 8.03 5.37 -7.63
CA GLY A 47 9.02 4.64 -8.43
C GLY A 47 9.32 3.24 -7.91
N ALA A 48 8.56 2.73 -6.94
CA ALA A 48 8.72 1.36 -6.45
C ALA A 48 8.32 0.33 -7.51
N ASP A 49 9.12 -0.73 -7.64
CA ASP A 49 8.86 -1.87 -8.51
C ASP A 49 8.05 -2.95 -7.78
N GLY A 50 8.15 -3.01 -6.45
CA GLY A 50 7.36 -3.88 -5.59
C GLY A 50 7.08 -3.27 -4.22
N VAL A 51 6.01 -3.74 -3.58
CA VAL A 51 5.61 -3.29 -2.24
C VAL A 51 5.47 -4.48 -1.32
N LEU A 52 6.21 -4.46 -0.21
CA LEU A 52 6.02 -5.37 0.91
C LEU A 52 4.96 -4.74 1.81
N THR A 53 3.82 -5.39 1.97
CA THR A 53 2.70 -4.87 2.75
C THR A 53 1.85 -5.99 3.32
N TYR A 54 1.32 -5.76 4.52
CA TYR A 54 0.32 -6.63 5.16
C TYR A 54 -1.03 -6.62 4.42
N PHE A 55 -1.30 -5.60 3.61
CA PHE A 55 -2.53 -5.52 2.79
C PHE A 55 -2.48 -6.35 1.50
N ALA A 56 -1.34 -6.98 1.18
CA ALA A 56 -1.13 -7.63 -0.12
C ALA A 56 -2.23 -8.64 -0.49
N LYS A 57 -2.59 -9.52 0.43
CA LYS A 57 -3.65 -10.52 0.20
C LYS A 57 -5.01 -9.87 -0.02
N ARG A 58 -5.36 -8.86 0.77
CA ARG A 58 -6.66 -8.18 0.71
C ARG A 58 -6.81 -7.41 -0.60
N VAL A 59 -5.78 -6.67 -1.01
CA VAL A 59 -5.78 -5.93 -2.28
C VAL A 59 -5.78 -6.87 -3.47
N ALA A 60 -5.06 -8.00 -3.41
CA ALA A 60 -5.13 -9.01 -4.46
C ALA A 60 -6.55 -9.60 -4.64
N GLN A 61 -7.34 -9.71 -3.56
CA GLN A 61 -8.74 -10.12 -3.65
C GLN A 61 -9.58 -9.05 -4.35
N TRP A 62 -9.47 -7.78 -3.93
CA TRP A 62 -10.20 -6.67 -4.55
C TRP A 62 -9.92 -6.48 -6.03
N LEU A 63 -8.68 -6.75 -6.47
CA LEU A 63 -8.29 -6.66 -7.88
C LEU A 63 -8.84 -7.82 -8.73
N ASN A 64 -9.21 -8.93 -8.09
CA ASN A 64 -9.80 -10.11 -8.76
C ASN A 64 -11.34 -10.10 -8.73
N GLU A 65 -11.96 -9.11 -8.08
CA GLU A 65 -13.40 -8.89 -8.16
C GLU A 65 -13.73 -8.34 -9.55
N VAL A 66 -14.21 -9.23 -10.43
CA VAL A 66 -14.73 -8.93 -11.78
C VAL A 66 -16.24 -8.71 -11.71
#